data_AF-A0AAE6WHW2-F1
#
_entry.id   AF-A0AAE6WHW2-F1
#
_cell.length_a   1.000
_cell.length_b   1.000
_cell.length_c   1.000
_cell.angle_alpha   90.00
_cell.angle_beta   90.00
_cell.angle_gamma   90.00
#
_symmetry.space_group_name_H-M   'P 1'
#
loop_
_entity.id
_entity.type
_entity.pdbx_description
1 polymer ?
#
loop_
_entity_poly.entity_id
_entity_poly.type
_entity_poly.pdbx_seq_one_letter_code
_entity_poly.pdbx_strand_id
1 'polypeptide(L)'
;MWRRLVPLIKADPVVNDMDRTVVEAFCTNYQLMRQAYDDIQKNGITKPIYKTTISPVTGDVVAKDFTGFKRNPSTQILDSATAKLRSLGNELGLTPQSRADLMNIRLDDDNDGAMESLKEFFGKS
;
A
#
# COMPACT_ATOMS: atom_id res chain seq x y z
N MET A 1 -0.59 -1.44 15.54
CA MET A 1 -1.43 -0.66 14.62
C MET A 1 -2.92 -0.92 14.85
N TRP A 2 -3.38 -2.18 14.72
CA TRP A 2 -4.77 -2.61 14.93
C TRP A 2 -5.50 -1.97 16.13
N ARG A 3 -4.92 -2.06 17.34
CA ARG A 3 -5.52 -1.51 18.57
C ARG A 3 -5.79 0.00 18.54
N ARG A 4 -5.07 0.75 17.70
CA ARG A 4 -5.27 2.20 17.52
C ARG A 4 -6.18 2.52 16.34
N LEU A 5 -6.08 1.74 15.27
CA LEU A 5 -6.82 1.95 14.03
C LEU A 5 -8.30 1.55 14.16
N VAL A 6 -8.59 0.40 14.77
CA VAL A 6 -9.96 -0.12 14.88
C VAL A 6 -10.90 0.81 15.65
N PRO A 7 -10.51 1.42 16.79
CA PRO A 7 -11.39 2.38 17.47
C PRO A 7 -11.70 3.63 16.62
N LEU A 8 -10.75 4.11 15.82
CA LEU A 8 -10.94 5.27 14.95
C LEU A 8 -11.92 4.97 13.82
N ILE A 9 -11.81 3.78 13.25
CA ILE A 9 -12.68 3.31 12.18
C ILE A 9 -14.10 3.02 12.70
N LYS A 10 -14.22 2.43 13.90
CA LYS A 10 -15.52 2.20 14.54
C LYS A 10 -16.27 3.48 14.95
N ALA A 11 -15.55 4.60 15.06
CA ALA A 11 -16.17 5.90 15.32
C ALA A 11 -16.83 6.48 14.06
N ASP A 12 -16.50 5.96 12.87
CA ASP A 12 -17.08 6.39 11.61
C ASP A 12 -18.38 5.60 11.32
N PRO A 13 -19.54 6.26 11.19
CA PRO A 13 -20.81 5.60 10.90
C PRO A 13 -20.89 5.01 9.47
N VAL A 14 -19.94 5.32 8.58
CA VAL A 14 -19.90 4.77 7.20
C VAL A 14 -19.41 3.32 7.19
N VAL A 15 -18.57 2.93 8.15
CA VAL A 15 -17.79 1.70 8.08
C VAL A 15 -18.62 0.49 8.48
N ASN A 16 -18.68 -0.50 7.58
CA ASN A 16 -19.47 -1.71 7.74
C ASN A 16 -18.56 -2.93 7.97
N ASP A 17 -19.13 -4.07 8.36
CA ASP A 17 -18.39 -5.31 8.65
C ASP A 17 -17.65 -5.85 7.41
N MET A 18 -18.07 -5.43 6.21
CA MET A 18 -17.37 -5.70 4.95
C MET A 18 -15.97 -5.09 4.87
N ASP A 19 -15.73 -3.98 5.56
CA ASP A 19 -14.43 -3.28 5.56
C ASP A 19 -13.40 -3.98 6.46
N ARG A 20 -13.82 -4.99 7.24
CA ARG A 20 -12.94 -5.74 8.13
C ARG A 20 -11.76 -6.38 7.39
N THR A 21 -12.01 -6.92 6.20
CA THR A 21 -10.98 -7.54 5.37
C THR A 21 -9.98 -6.51 4.84
N VAL A 22 -10.45 -5.32 4.45
CA VAL A 22 -9.63 -4.19 4.00
C VAL A 22 -8.74 -3.69 5.15
N VAL A 23 -9.29 -3.60 6.36
CA VAL A 23 -8.55 -3.19 7.57
C VAL A 23 -7.49 -4.24 7.96
N GLU A 24 -7.79 -5.52 7.84
CA GLU A 24 -6.83 -6.61 8.06
C GLU A 24 -5.70 -6.59 7.03
N ALA A 25 -6.04 -6.41 5.76
CA ALA A 25 -5.07 -6.25 4.68
C ALA A 25 -4.17 -5.02 4.93
N PHE A 26 -4.75 -3.89 5.34
CA PHE A 26 -4.00 -2.67 5.66
C PHE A 26 -3.00 -2.92 6.79
N CYS A 27 -3.44 -3.54 7.89
CA CYS A 27 -2.57 -3.84 9.03
C CYS A 27 -1.44 -4.81 8.67
N THR A 28 -1.73 -5.81 7.82
CA THR A 28 -0.74 -6.78 7.35
C THR A 28 0.31 -6.11 6.48
N ASN A 29 -0.09 -5.27 5.53
CA ASN A 29 0.83 -4.51 4.68
C ASN A 29 1.68 -3.53 5.51
N TYR A 30 1.11 -2.91 6.56
CA TYR A 30 1.87 -2.04 7.46
C TYR A 30 2.96 -2.81 8.21
N GLN A 31 2.66 -4.02 8.68
CA GLN A 31 3.65 -4.86 9.34
C GLN A 31 4.77 -5.27 8.38
N LEU A 32 4.42 -5.65 7.14
CA LEU A 32 5.38 -6.00 6.10
C LEU A 32 6.30 -4.83 5.74
N MET A 33 5.74 -3.61 5.63
CA MET A 33 6.50 -2.38 5.43
C MET A 33 7.53 -2.16 6.54
N ARG A 34 7.14 -2.35 7.81
CA ARG A 34 8.07 -2.22 8.95
C ARG A 34 9.18 -3.26 8.92
N GLN A 35 8.85 -4.53 8.66
CA GLN A 35 9.85 -5.60 8.56
C GLN A 35 10.84 -5.35 7.43
N ALA A 36 10.35 -4.91 6.26
CA ALA A 36 11.19 -4.57 5.13
C ALA A 36 12.11 -3.38 5.45
N TYR A 37 11.60 -2.37 6.15
CA TYR A 37 12.40 -1.23 6.60
C TYR A 37 13.50 -1.65 7.60
N ASP A 38 13.15 -2.45 8.61
CA ASP A 38 14.10 -2.96 9.61
C ASP A 38 15.18 -3.83 8.94
N ASP A 39 14.82 -4.64 7.94
CA ASP A 39 15.77 -5.44 7.18
C ASP A 39 16.72 -4.57 6.37
N ILE A 40 16.22 -3.56 5.65
CA ILE A 40 17.07 -2.63 4.89
C ILE A 40 18.05 -1.90 5.81
N GLN A 41 17.61 -1.51 7.01
CA GLN A 41 18.46 -0.84 7.98
C GLN A 41 19.61 -1.74 8.47
N LYS A 42 19.35 -3.04 8.65
CA LYS A 42 20.34 -4.02 9.11
C LYS A 42 21.27 -4.52 8.00
N ASN A 43 20.71 -4.78 6.82
CA ASN A 43 21.38 -5.50 5.73
C ASN A 43 21.86 -4.59 4.59
N GLY A 44 21.51 -3.30 4.63
CA GLY A 44 21.76 -2.36 3.56
C GLY A 44 20.83 -2.56 2.35
N ILE A 45 20.91 -1.60 1.43
CA ILE A 45 20.07 -1.55 0.22
C ILE A 45 20.63 -2.48 -0.86
N THR A 46 21.96 -2.61 -0.94
CA THR A 46 22.66 -3.46 -1.90
C THR A 46 23.79 -4.23 -1.23
N LYS A 47 24.09 -5.42 -1.74
CA LYS A 47 25.23 -6.24 -1.29
C LYS A 47 26.15 -6.55 -2.49
N PRO A 48 27.48 -6.51 -2.33
CA PRO A 48 28.40 -6.90 -3.39
C PRO A 48 28.25 -8.41 -3.68
N ILE A 49 28.34 -8.77 -4.95
CA ILE A 49 28.31 -10.15 -5.45
C ILE A 49 29.72 -10.51 -5.90
N TYR A 50 30.14 -11.70 -5.51
CA TYR A 50 31.40 -12.29 -5.95
C TYR A 50 31.10 -13.61 -6.67
N LYS A 51 31.66 -13.80 -7.86
CA LYS A 51 31.59 -15.07 -8.58
C LYS A 51 32.82 -15.88 -8.23
N THR A 52 32.59 -17.09 -7.70
CA THR A 52 33.66 -18.07 -7.47
C THR A 52 33.92 -18.80 -8.77
N THR A 53 35.12 -18.64 -9.32
CA THR A 53 35.60 -19.44 -10.45
C THR A 53 36.21 -20.73 -9.88
N ILE A 54 35.68 -21.86 -10.29
CA ILE A 54 36.08 -23.19 -9.81
C ILE A 54 36.94 -23.85 -10.89
N SER A 55 38.05 -24.48 -10.50
CA SER A 55 38.88 -25.28 -11.41
C SER A 55 38.06 -26.48 -11.91
N PRO A 56 37.87 -26.66 -13.23
CA PRO A 56 37.09 -27.79 -13.76
C PRO A 56 37.79 -29.15 -13.57
N VAL A 57 39.08 -29.16 -13.20
CA VAL A 57 39.87 -30.38 -13.04
C VAL A 57 40.07 -30.76 -11.57
N THR A 58 40.25 -29.79 -10.68
CA THR A 58 40.54 -30.05 -9.26
C THR A 58 39.40 -29.70 -8.32
N GLY A 59 38.38 -28.96 -8.77
CA GLY A 59 37.27 -28.51 -7.93
C GLY A 59 37.64 -27.39 -6.95
N ASP A 60 38.90 -26.95 -6.93
CA ASP A 60 39.36 -25.88 -6.05
C ASP A 60 38.84 -24.51 -6.48
N VAL A 61 38.66 -23.61 -5.51
CA VAL A 61 38.29 -22.21 -5.76
C VAL A 61 39.52 -21.46 -6.24
N VAL A 62 39.54 -21.08 -7.51
CA VAL A 62 40.69 -20.45 -8.18
C VAL A 62 40.70 -18.93 -7.98
N ALA A 63 39.52 -18.29 -7.97
CA ALA A 63 39.39 -16.84 -7.77
C ALA A 63 37.99 -16.45 -7.26
N LYS A 64 37.91 -15.34 -6.53
CA LYS A 64 36.66 -14.65 -6.17
C LYS A 64 36.64 -13.28 -6.84
N ASP A 65 36.06 -13.22 -8.03
CA ASP A 65 35.99 -11.98 -8.80
C ASP A 65 34.74 -11.19 -8.42
N PHE A 66 34.91 -9.90 -8.14
CA PHE A 66 33.78 -8.99 -7.92
C PHE A 66 32.98 -8.87 -9.21
N THR A 67 31.67 -9.13 -9.14
CA THR A 67 30.79 -9.19 -10.31
C THR A 67 29.77 -8.05 -10.35
N GLY A 68 29.57 -7.33 -9.24
CA GLY A 68 28.65 -6.20 -9.15
C GLY A 68 27.88 -6.15 -7.84
N PHE A 69 26.75 -5.44 -7.82
CA PHE A 69 25.91 -5.28 -6.64
C PHE A 69 24.54 -5.94 -6.85
N LYS A 70 24.08 -6.72 -5.87
CA LYS A 70 22.71 -7.26 -5.80
C LYS A 70 21.86 -6.36 -4.93
N ARG A 71 20.67 -6.00 -5.40
CA ARG A 71 19.67 -5.27 -4.60
C ARG A 71 19.07 -6.18 -3.52
N ASN A 72 18.86 -5.61 -2.34
CA ASN A 72 18.09 -6.25 -1.27
C ASN A 72 16.60 -6.35 -1.69
N PRO A 73 16.00 -7.57 -1.73
CA PRO A 73 14.59 -7.76 -2.06
C PRO A 73 13.63 -6.94 -1.18
N SER A 74 14.00 -6.68 0.07
CA SER A 74 13.22 -5.89 1.02
C SER A 74 12.93 -4.48 0.51
N THR A 75 13.78 -3.91 -0.35
CA THR A 75 13.52 -2.61 -0.98
C THR A 75 12.30 -2.64 -1.91
N GLN A 76 12.06 -3.75 -2.61
CA GLN A 76 10.87 -3.93 -3.45
C GLN A 76 9.63 -4.19 -2.62
N ILE A 77 9.78 -4.97 -1.55
CA ILE A 77 8.70 -5.27 -0.60
C ILE A 77 8.23 -3.98 0.06
N LEU A 78 9.17 -3.12 0.48
CA LEU A 78 8.86 -1.82 1.08
C LEU A 78 8.06 -0.92 0.13
N ASP A 79 8.51 -0.81 -1.12
CA ASP A 79 7.84 -0.03 -2.16
C ASP A 79 6.42 -0.55 -2.43
N SER A 80 6.29 -1.86 -2.66
CA SER A 80 4.99 -2.51 -2.93
C SER A 80 4.02 -2.39 -1.74
N ALA A 81 4.51 -2.59 -0.51
CA ALA A 81 3.69 -2.45 0.69
C ALA A 81 3.23 -1.00 0.89
N THR A 82 4.09 -0.02 0.62
CA THR A 82 3.75 1.41 0.72
C THR A 82 2.69 1.81 -0.30
N ALA A 83 2.80 1.33 -1.54
CA ALA A 83 1.79 1.56 -2.57
C ALA A 83 0.43 0.96 -2.18
N LYS A 84 0.42 -0.28 -1.68
CA LYS A 84 -0.80 -0.95 -1.19
C LYS A 84 -1.43 -0.23 -0.01
N LEU A 85 -0.62 0.27 0.94
CA LEU A 85 -1.12 1.07 2.06
C LEU A 85 -1.82 2.35 1.59
N ARG A 86 -1.31 3.01 0.54
CA ARG A 86 -2.00 4.18 -0.04
C ARG A 86 -3.35 3.81 -0.66
N SER A 87 -3.41 2.73 -1.44
CA SER A 87 -4.67 2.26 -2.04
C SER A 87 -5.71 1.92 -0.97
N LEU A 88 -5.35 1.02 -0.05
CA LEU A 88 -6.24 0.58 1.03
C LEU A 88 -6.63 1.75 1.96
N GLY A 89 -5.72 2.70 2.17
CA GLY A 89 -6.01 3.91 2.93
C GLY A 89 -6.99 4.87 2.24
N ASN A 90 -6.98 4.94 0.91
CA ASN A 90 -7.96 5.69 0.14
C ASN A 90 -9.34 5.02 0.18
N GLU A 91 -9.40 3.69 0.05
CA GLU A 91 -10.64 2.91 0.14
C GLU A 91 -11.32 3.09 1.51
N LEU A 92 -10.54 3.15 2.59
CA LEU A 92 -11.04 3.34 3.95
C LEU A 92 -11.33 4.81 4.32
N GLY A 93 -11.23 5.77 3.40
CA GLY A 93 -11.48 7.19 3.73
C GLY A 93 -10.42 7.82 4.65
N LEU A 94 -9.22 7.24 4.74
CA LEU A 94 -8.19 7.70 5.68
C LEU A 94 -7.40 8.91 5.16
N THR A 95 -7.56 9.29 3.88
CA THR A 95 -6.88 10.45 3.29
C THR A 95 -7.82 11.66 3.16
N PRO A 96 -7.33 12.91 3.27
CA PRO A 96 -8.17 14.11 3.14
C PRO A 96 -8.98 14.16 1.85
N GLN A 97 -8.39 13.72 0.74
CA GLN A 97 -9.07 13.62 -0.56
C GLN A 97 -10.20 12.60 -0.52
N SER A 98 -9.92 11.38 -0.06
CA SER A 98 -10.96 10.34 0.05
C SER A 98 -12.11 10.77 0.96
N ARG A 99 -11.84 11.54 2.02
CA ARG A 99 -12.90 12.11 2.87
C ARG A 99 -13.73 13.16 2.15
N ALA A 100 -13.08 14.05 1.39
CA ALA A 100 -13.79 15.05 0.60
C ALA A 100 -14.69 14.38 -0.46
N ASP A 101 -14.19 13.34 -1.13
CA ASP A 101 -14.96 12.59 -2.13
C ASP A 101 -16.15 11.86 -1.48
N LEU A 102 -15.96 11.21 -0.32
CA LEU A 102 -17.05 10.58 0.44
C LEU A 102 -18.08 11.59 0.95
N MET A 103 -17.65 12.80 1.34
CA MET A 103 -18.56 13.88 1.74
C MET A 103 -19.36 14.41 0.54
N ASN A 104 -18.74 14.57 -0.63
CA ASN A 104 -19.44 15.00 -1.84
C ASN A 104 -20.51 13.98 -2.29
N ILE A 105 -20.19 12.68 -2.26
CA ILE A 105 -21.16 11.62 -2.58
C ILE A 105 -22.38 11.68 -1.64
N ARG A 106 -22.18 11.96 -0.35
CA ARG A 106 -23.28 12.13 0.61
C ARG A 106 -24.13 13.37 0.36
N LEU A 107 -23.51 14.47 -0.08
CA LEU A 107 -24.22 15.71 -0.40
C LEU A 107 -25.06 15.60 -1.69
N ASP A 108 -24.66 14.73 -2.62
CA ASP A 108 -25.42 14.47 -3.85
C ASP A 108 -26.64 13.57 -3.60
N ASP A 109 -26.59 12.64 -2.64
CA ASP A 109 -27.69 11.71 -2.32
C ASP A 109 -28.82 12.38 -1.51
N ASP A 110 -28.52 13.44 -0.75
CA ASP A 110 -29.51 14.28 -0.05
C ASP A 110 -30.13 15.36 -0.96
N ASN A 111 -29.75 15.41 -2.25
CA ASN A 111 -30.21 16.42 -3.20
C ASN A 111 -31.33 15.85 -4.11
N ASP A 112 -32.58 15.98 -3.64
CA ASP A 112 -33.79 15.98 -4.49
C ASP A 112 -33.65 16.89 -5.73
N GLY A 113 -32.65 17.79 -5.75
CA GLY A 113 -32.26 18.67 -6.85
C GLY A 113 -31.73 17.98 -8.11
N ALA A 114 -31.28 16.71 -8.08
CA ALA A 114 -30.86 16.01 -9.30
C ALA A 114 -32.04 15.79 -10.27
N MET A 115 -33.21 15.42 -9.73
CA MET A 115 -34.42 15.24 -10.53
C MET A 115 -35.05 16.59 -10.94
N GLU A 116 -34.90 17.63 -10.11
CA GLU A 116 -35.29 19.02 -10.41
C GLU A 116 -34.47 19.61 -11.57
N SER A 117 -33.15 19.40 -11.55
CA SER A 117 -32.20 19.89 -12.57
C SER A 117 -32.39 19.20 -13.92
N LEU A 118 -32.75 17.91 -13.92
CA LEU A 118 -33.13 17.16 -15.12
C LEU A 118 -34.47 17.65 -15.69
N LYS A 119 -35.46 17.98 -14.84
CA LYS A 119 -36.74 18.55 -15.29
C LYS A 119 -36.59 19.94 -15.90
N GLU A 120 -35.75 20.82 -15.35
CA GLU A 120 -35.47 22.13 -15.95
C GLU A 120 -34.76 22.03 -17.30
N PHE A 121 -33.87 21.03 -17.46
CA PHE A 121 -33.13 20.83 -18.71
C PHE A 121 -34.00 20.24 -19.83
N PHE A 122 -34.90 19.31 -19.51
CA PHE A 122 -35.81 18.70 -20.48
C PHE A 122 -37.15 19.43 -20.66
N GLY A 123 -37.52 20.33 -19.75
CA GLY A 123 -38.73 21.16 -19.83
C GLY A 123 -38.59 22.45 -20.66
N LYS A 124 -37.38 22.75 -21.15
CA LYS A 124 -37.08 23.91 -22.01
C LYS A 124 -36.93 23.56 -23.50
N SER A 125 -37.55 22.46 -23.96
CA SER A 125 -37.70 22.15 -25.39
C SER A 125 -39.11 22.40 -25.89
#